data_AF-A0A8S0Y268-F1
#
_entry.id   AF-A0A8S0Y268-F1
#
_cell.length_a   1.000
_cell.length_b   1.000
_cell.length_c   1.000
_cell.angle_alpha   90.00
_cell.angle_beta   90.00
_cell.angle_gamma   90.00
#
_symmetry.space_group_name_H-M   'P 1'
#
loop_
_entity.id
_entity.type
_entity.pdbx_description
1 polymer ?
#
loop_
_entity_poly.entity_id
_entity_poly.type
_entity_poly.pdbx_seq_one_letter_code
_entity_poly.pdbx_strand_id
1 'polypeptide(L)'
;MDSTMTGLLTFLGFIGIIQGLGMKYSKSVRKKFMLDAEGVDKKYVNFKINFLIIMGTVVLIIELITYFYPQAGTKMEILLSAFLLLAITSDFVYKKTRNRKRNKSK
;
A
#
# COMPACT_ATOMS: atom_id res chain seq x y z
N MET A 1 -15.15 8.00 -13.58
CA MET A 1 -13.72 7.91 -13.93
C MET A 1 -13.61 7.48 -15.37
N ASP A 2 -12.79 8.15 -16.17
CA ASP A 2 -12.53 7.71 -17.53
C ASP A 2 -11.76 6.37 -17.52
N SER A 3 -12.00 5.56 -18.54
CA SER A 3 -11.48 4.19 -18.67
C SER A 3 -9.97 4.08 -18.47
N THR A 4 -9.20 5.11 -18.87
CA THR A 4 -7.76 5.21 -18.65
C THR A 4 -7.39 5.24 -17.16
N MET A 5 -8.14 5.96 -16.34
CA MET A 5 -7.82 6.12 -14.92
C MET A 5 -8.13 4.84 -14.13
N THR A 6 -9.24 4.17 -14.46
CA THR A 6 -9.57 2.83 -13.93
C THR A 6 -8.52 1.79 -14.34
N GLY A 7 -8.06 1.82 -15.60
CA GLY A 7 -6.98 0.95 -16.06
C GLY A 7 -5.67 1.17 -15.28
N LEU A 8 -5.31 2.44 -15.04
CA LEU A 8 -4.12 2.79 -14.25
C LEU A 8 -4.24 2.34 -12.79
N LEU A 9 -5.37 2.59 -12.12
CA LEU A 9 -5.57 2.17 -10.73
C LEU A 9 -5.54 0.65 -10.57
N THR A 10 -6.18 -0.05 -11.50
CA THR A 10 -6.15 -1.52 -11.55
C THR A 10 -4.71 -2.02 -11.71
N PHE A 11 -3.96 -1.47 -12.66
CA PHE A 11 -2.56 -1.82 -12.87
C PHE A 11 -1.70 -1.55 -11.63
N LEU A 12 -1.82 -0.36 -11.04
CA LEU A 12 -1.09 0.01 -9.83
C LEU A 12 -1.44 -0.87 -8.63
N GLY A 13 -2.71 -1.26 -8.49
CA GLY A 13 -3.18 -2.20 -7.48
C GLY A 13 -2.49 -3.56 -7.60
N PHE A 14 -2.47 -4.13 -8.80
CA PHE A 14 -1.78 -5.41 -9.06
C PHE A 14 -0.27 -5.32 -8.84
N ILE A 15 0.39 -4.30 -9.38
CA ILE A 15 1.83 -4.10 -9.21
C ILE A 15 2.19 -3.95 -7.73
N GLY A 16 1.41 -3.17 -6.97
CA GLY A 16 1.60 -3.01 -5.53
C GLY A 16 1.53 -4.34 -4.78
N ILE A 17 0.51 -5.17 -5.08
CA ILE A 17 0.39 -6.50 -4.47
C ILE A 17 1.57 -7.40 -4.84
N ILE A 18 1.92 -7.49 -6.13
CA ILE A 18 3.02 -8.34 -6.61
C ILE A 18 4.35 -7.92 -5.97
N GLN A 19 4.64 -6.61 -5.95
CA GLN A 19 5.83 -6.07 -5.31
C GLN A 19 5.83 -6.39 -3.80
N GLY A 20 4.71 -6.19 -3.12
CA GLY A 20 4.56 -6.50 -1.71
C GLY A 20 4.79 -7.99 -1.41
N LEU A 21 4.15 -8.89 -2.16
CA LEU A 21 4.32 -10.33 -2.02
C LEU A 21 5.76 -10.76 -2.32
N GLY A 22 6.37 -10.21 -3.37
CA GLY A 22 7.77 -10.43 -3.71
C GLY A 22 8.69 -10.05 -2.56
N MET A 23 8.52 -8.87 -1.98
CA MET A 23 9.30 -8.42 -0.83
C MET A 23 9.00 -9.20 0.47
N LYS A 24 7.80 -9.79 0.61
CA LYS A 24 7.41 -10.56 1.80
C LYS A 24 7.96 -11.98 1.78
N TYR A 25 7.87 -12.66 0.63
CA TYR A 25 8.11 -14.10 0.55
C TYR A 25 9.38 -14.49 -0.22
N SER A 26 9.91 -13.61 -1.09
CA SER A 26 11.14 -13.94 -1.85
C SER A 26 12.39 -13.46 -1.13
N LYS A 27 13.21 -14.41 -0.66
CA LYS A 27 14.54 -14.14 -0.09
C LYS A 27 15.44 -13.41 -1.08
N SER A 28 15.38 -13.77 -2.37
CA SER A 28 16.17 -13.13 -3.43
C SER A 28 15.80 -11.66 -3.60
N VAL A 29 14.52 -11.32 -3.54
CA VAL A 29 14.04 -9.93 -3.60
C VAL A 29 14.50 -9.16 -2.36
N ARG A 30 14.30 -9.72 -1.15
CA ARG A 30 14.76 -9.08 0.10
C ARG A 30 16.26 -8.82 0.12
N LYS A 31 17.06 -9.76 -0.39
CA LYS A 31 18.52 -9.61 -0.53
C LYS A 31 18.88 -8.54 -1.57
N LYS A 32 18.26 -8.58 -2.76
CA LYS A 32 18.53 -7.63 -3.86
C LYS A 32 18.22 -6.19 -3.47
N PHE A 33 17.15 -5.97 -2.71
CA PHE A 33 16.77 -4.65 -2.21
C PHE A 33 17.35 -4.33 -0.82
N MET A 34 18.26 -5.17 -0.29
CA MET A 34 18.93 -4.98 0.99
C MET A 34 17.96 -4.74 2.17
N LEU A 35 16.76 -5.34 2.13
CA LEU A 35 15.68 -5.12 3.10
C LEU A 35 15.98 -5.66 4.50
N ASP A 36 16.99 -6.54 4.60
CA ASP A 36 17.45 -7.14 5.87
C ASP A 36 18.84 -6.68 6.28
N ALA A 37 19.41 -5.66 5.60
CA ALA A 37 20.75 -5.16 5.90
C ALA A 37 20.84 -4.55 7.31
N GLU A 38 22.07 -4.49 7.83
CA GLU A 38 22.34 -3.90 9.14
C GLU A 38 22.02 -2.40 9.13
N GLY A 39 21.36 -1.91 10.18
CA GLY A 39 20.83 -0.53 10.24
C GLY A 39 19.46 -0.33 9.57
N VAL A 40 18.93 -1.31 8.85
CA VAL A 40 17.57 -1.25 8.29
C VAL A 40 16.53 -1.58 9.35
N ASP A 41 15.51 -0.74 9.43
CA ASP A 41 14.39 -0.99 10.32
C ASP A 41 13.44 -2.05 9.75
N LYS A 42 13.73 -3.33 10.05
CA LYS A 42 12.99 -4.50 9.56
C LYS A 42 11.50 -4.45 9.87
N LYS A 43 11.10 -3.92 11.04
CA LYS A 43 9.68 -3.84 11.41
C LYS A 43 8.97 -2.69 10.66
N TYR A 44 9.68 -1.62 10.26
CA TYR A 44 9.10 -0.57 9.41
C TYR A 44 8.98 -1.06 7.96
N VAL A 45 9.99 -1.76 7.48
CA VAL A 45 9.97 -2.41 6.16
C VAL A 45 8.83 -3.41 6.06
N ASN A 46 8.67 -4.32 7.03
CA ASN A 46 7.57 -5.28 7.05
C ASN A 46 6.20 -4.60 7.15
N PHE A 47 6.09 -3.49 7.90
CA PHE A 47 4.87 -2.68 7.90
C PHE A 47 4.57 -2.14 6.50
N LYS A 48 5.54 -1.52 5.83
CA LYS A 48 5.35 -0.98 4.46
C LYS A 48 5.00 -2.05 3.44
N ILE A 49 5.64 -3.22 3.52
CA ILE A 49 5.34 -4.35 2.63
C ILE A 49 3.88 -4.78 2.80
N ASN A 50 3.43 -4.99 4.04
CA ASN A 50 2.05 -5.38 4.30
C ASN A 50 1.06 -4.26 3.93
N PHE A 51 1.42 -3.01 4.21
CA PHE A 51 0.64 -1.84 3.83
C PHE A 51 0.43 -1.78 2.31
N LEU A 52 1.49 -2.00 1.52
CA LEU A 52 1.41 -2.01 0.06
C LEU A 52 0.46 -3.11 -0.46
N ILE A 53 0.52 -4.31 0.13
CA ILE A 53 -0.38 -5.43 -0.22
C ILE A 53 -1.84 -5.07 0.09
N ILE A 54 -2.11 -4.55 1.29
CA ILE A 54 -3.47 -4.18 1.72
C ILE A 54 -4.02 -3.05 0.84
N MET A 55 -3.22 -2.01 0.60
CA MET A 55 -3.60 -0.88 -0.26
C MET A 55 -3.96 -1.34 -1.67
N GLY A 56 -3.08 -2.14 -2.30
CA GLY A 56 -3.36 -2.67 -3.62
C GLY A 56 -4.63 -3.53 -3.64
N THR A 57 -4.84 -4.35 -2.61
CA THR A 57 -6.03 -5.21 -2.50
C THR A 57 -7.31 -4.39 -2.39
N VAL A 58 -7.34 -3.37 -1.54
CA VAL A 58 -8.52 -2.52 -1.36
C VAL A 58 -8.82 -1.74 -2.64
N VAL A 59 -7.80 -1.18 -3.31
CA VAL A 59 -7.98 -0.50 -4.60
C VAL A 59 -8.60 -1.46 -5.63
N LEU A 60 -8.08 -2.68 -5.76
CA LEU A 60 -8.65 -3.66 -6.69
C LEU A 60 -10.08 -4.06 -6.34
N ILE A 61 -10.42 -4.19 -5.06
CA ILE A 61 -11.81 -4.46 -4.64
C ILE A 61 -12.72 -3.31 -5.06
N ILE A 62 -12.30 -2.06 -4.88
CA ILE A 62 -13.10 -0.89 -5.27
C ILE A 62 -13.28 -0.85 -6.79
N GLU A 63 -12.22 -1.08 -7.58
CA GLU A 63 -12.32 -1.15 -9.04
C GLU A 63 -13.23 -2.30 -9.49
N LEU A 64 -13.14 -3.47 -8.83
CA LEU A 64 -13.99 -4.62 -9.12
C LEU A 64 -15.47 -4.32 -8.86
N ILE A 65 -15.78 -3.69 -7.72
CA ILE A 65 -17.16 -3.30 -7.39
C ILE A 65 -17.66 -2.27 -8.41
N THR A 66 -16.84 -1.29 -8.77
CA THR A 66 -17.20 -0.26 -9.76
C THR A 66 -17.46 -0.86 -11.14
N TYR A 67 -16.70 -1.89 -11.52
CA TYR A 67 -16.90 -2.63 -12.76
C TYR A 67 -18.25 -3.36 -12.82
N PHE A 68 -18.63 -4.07 -11.75
CA PHE A 68 -19.90 -4.81 -11.70
C PHE A 68 -21.12 -3.95 -11.34
N TYR A 69 -20.92 -2.85 -10.61
CA TYR A 69 -21.97 -1.93 -10.17
C TYR A 69 -21.65 -0.48 -10.55
N PRO A 70 -21.75 -0.11 -11.84
CA PRO A 70 -21.41 1.23 -12.32
C PRO A 70 -22.24 2.34 -11.65
N GLN A 71 -23.47 2.02 -11.24
CA GLN A 71 -24.37 2.93 -10.53
C GLN A 71 -23.80 3.42 -9.18
N ALA A 72 -22.86 2.66 -8.59
CA ALA A 72 -22.16 3.03 -7.37
C ALA A 72 -20.87 3.83 -7.63
N GLY A 73 -20.49 4.09 -8.89
CA GLY A 73 -19.19 4.64 -9.26
C GLY A 73 -18.81 5.93 -8.53
N THR A 74 -19.71 6.93 -8.50
CA THR A 74 -19.44 8.20 -7.79
C THR A 74 -19.23 7.99 -6.28
N LYS A 75 -19.96 7.05 -5.66
CA LYS A 75 -19.79 6.72 -4.23
C LYS A 75 -18.46 6.02 -3.99
N MET A 76 -18.07 5.14 -4.90
CA MET A 76 -16.80 4.40 -4.85
C MET A 76 -15.59 5.31 -5.07
N GLU A 77 -15.69 6.33 -5.92
CA GLU A 77 -14.65 7.34 -6.11
C GLU A 77 -14.40 8.18 -4.84
N ILE A 78 -15.47 8.59 -4.16
CA ILE A 78 -15.37 9.32 -2.88
C ILE A 78 -14.74 8.40 -1.82
N LEU A 79 -15.20 7.15 -1.75
CA LEU A 79 -14.66 6.16 -0.82
C LEU A 79 -13.17 5.89 -1.08
N LEU A 80 -12.78 5.73 -2.34
CA LEU A 80 -11.39 5.55 -2.75
C LEU A 80 -10.54 6.75 -2.31
N SER A 81 -11.00 7.97 -2.57
CA SER A 81 -10.30 9.20 -2.19
C SER A 81 -10.11 9.30 -0.68
N ALA A 82 -11.18 9.05 0.10
CA ALA A 82 -11.13 9.02 1.55
C ALA A 82 -10.18 7.91 2.06
N PHE A 83 -10.22 6.74 1.46
CA PHE A 83 -9.34 5.62 1.79
C PHE A 83 -7.87 5.96 1.54
N LEU A 84 -7.54 6.54 0.38
CA LEU A 84 -6.17 6.96 0.05
C LEU A 84 -5.66 8.03 1.03
N LEU A 85 -6.49 8.99 1.43
CA LEU A 85 -6.13 9.98 2.44
C LEU A 85 -5.85 9.34 3.81
N LEU A 86 -6.71 8.41 4.24
CA LEU A 86 -6.51 7.67 5.49
C LEU A 86 -5.25 6.80 5.45
N ALA A 87 -4.96 6.19 4.31
CA ALA A 87 -3.78 5.39 4.08
C ALA A 87 -2.50 6.23 4.21
N ILE A 88 -2.44 7.37 3.52
CA ILE A 88 -1.32 8.31 3.61
C ILE A 88 -1.15 8.78 5.06
N THR A 89 -2.24 9.18 5.70
CA THR A 89 -2.24 9.63 7.10
C THR A 89 -1.70 8.54 8.03
N SER A 90 -2.13 7.28 7.84
CA SER A 90 -1.67 6.14 8.63
C SER A 90 -0.16 5.89 8.47
N ASP A 91 0.39 5.99 7.25
CA ASP A 91 1.83 5.87 7.02
C ASP A 91 2.61 6.99 7.74
N PHE A 92 2.14 8.24 7.63
CA PHE A 92 2.75 9.37 8.31
C PHE A 92 2.71 9.21 9.84
N VAL A 93 1.57 8.82 10.41
CA VAL A 93 1.41 8.61 11.85
C VAL A 93 2.30 7.46 12.33
N TYR A 94 2.38 6.36 11.59
CA TYR A 94 3.24 5.23 11.92
C TYR A 94 4.72 5.64 11.93
N LYS A 95 5.17 6.35 10.88
CA LYS A 95 6.53 6.87 10.78
C LYS A 95 6.87 7.84 11.92
N LYS A 96 5.98 8.80 12.21
CA LYS A 96 6.15 9.78 13.30
C LYS A 96 6.26 9.09 14.66
N THR A 97 5.36 8.14 14.94
CA THR A 97 5.34 7.38 16.20
C THR A 97 6.63 6.58 16.38
N ARG A 98 7.13 6.00 15.28
CA ARG A 98 8.34 5.20 15.29
C ARG A 98 9.61 6.02 15.51
N ASN A 99 9.74 7.16 14.83
CA ASN A 99 10.86 8.07 15.03
C ASN A 99 10.90 8.60 16.47
N ARG A 100 9.73 8.91 17.06
CA ARG A 100 9.64 9.29 18.47
C ARG A 100 10.12 8.18 19.41
N LYS A 101 9.73 6.92 19.19
CA LYS A 101 10.21 5.79 20.00
C LYS A 101 11.72 5.57 19.86
N ARG A 102 12.26 5.70 18.65
CA ARG A 102 13.70 5.57 18.39
C ARG A 102 14.53 6.68 19.06
N ASN A 103 14.03 7.92 19.05
CA ASN A 103 14.71 9.05 19.69
C ASN A 103 14.62 9.04 21.22
N LYS A 104 13.63 8.37 21.81
CA LYS A 104 13.55 8.16 23.27
C LYS A 104 14.43 7.02 23.79
N SER A 105 14.89 6.15 22.89
CA SER A 105 15.71 4.98 23.22
C SER A 105 17.21 5.18 22.95
N LYS A 106 17.58 6.36 22.43
CA LYS A 106 18.95 6.87 22.36
C LYS A 106 19.14 7.86 23.49
#